data_AF-A0A961RGA4-F1
#
_entry.id   AF-A0A961RGA4-F1
#
_cell.length_a   1.000
_cell.length_b   1.000
_cell.length_c   1.000
_cell.angle_alpha   90.00
_cell.angle_beta   90.00
_cell.angle_gamma   90.00
#
_symmetry.space_group_name_H-M   'P 1'
#
loop_
_entity.id
_entity.type
_entity.pdbx_description
1 polymer ?
#
loop_
_entity_poly.entity_id
_entity_poly.type
_entity_poly.pdbx_seq_one_letter_code
_entity_poly.pdbx_strand_id
1 'polypeptide(L)'
;MSLEKKLKTGKLAAGGLMDGAGIANALKAAGRVEAEGIETIRMVFTDPHGILRGKTVVADALPSVLSAGLGVPSTLLLKDLSHRTV
;
A
#
# COMPACT_ATOMS: atom_id res chain seq x y z
N MET A 1 -0.95 -20.23 3.61
CA MET A 1 -0.30 -19.54 4.75
C MET A 1 -1.27 -18.47 5.26
N SER A 2 -1.54 -18.38 6.56
CA SER A 2 -2.47 -17.34 7.10
C SER A 2 -1.99 -15.93 6.76
N LEU A 3 -2.93 -15.01 6.51
CA LEU A 3 -2.64 -13.59 6.22
C LEU A 3 -1.81 -12.97 7.34
N GLU A 4 -2.15 -13.24 8.61
CA GLU A 4 -1.41 -12.71 9.75
C GLU A 4 0.07 -13.12 9.71
N LYS A 5 0.35 -14.39 9.42
CA LYS A 5 1.72 -14.89 9.25
C LYS A 5 2.41 -14.16 8.11
N LYS A 6 1.72 -13.92 6.99
CA LYS A 6 2.27 -13.19 5.83
C LYS A 6 2.60 -11.74 6.14
N LEU A 7 1.79 -11.07 6.97
CA LEU A 7 2.06 -9.70 7.40
C LEU A 7 3.25 -9.64 8.36
N LYS A 8 3.31 -10.55 9.36
CA LYS A 8 4.40 -10.63 10.34
C LYS A 8 5.76 -10.95 9.72
N THR A 9 5.80 -11.75 8.66
CA THR A 9 7.04 -12.15 7.97
C THR A 9 7.26 -11.43 6.64
N GLY A 10 6.40 -10.46 6.30
CA GLY A 10 6.45 -9.75 5.04
C GLY A 10 7.59 -8.74 4.96
N LYS A 11 7.87 -8.22 3.76
CA LYS A 11 8.91 -7.21 3.52
C LYS A 11 8.69 -5.94 4.36
N LEU A 12 7.44 -5.54 4.57
CA LEU A 12 7.13 -4.33 5.35
C LEU A 12 7.46 -4.51 6.84
N ALA A 13 7.09 -5.65 7.43
CA ALA A 13 7.45 -5.97 8.81
C ALA A 13 8.97 -6.17 8.98
N ALA A 14 9.61 -6.92 8.06
CA ALA A 14 11.05 -7.13 8.08
C ALA A 14 11.86 -5.82 7.92
N GLY A 15 11.30 -4.84 7.19
CA GLY A 15 11.90 -3.51 7.02
C GLY A 15 11.59 -2.52 8.14
N GLY A 16 10.86 -2.91 9.20
CA GLY A 16 10.44 -2.01 10.27
C GLY A 16 9.43 -0.95 9.84
N LEU A 17 8.78 -1.12 8.68
CA LEU A 17 7.81 -0.18 8.09
C LEU A 17 6.37 -0.47 8.53
N MET A 18 6.15 -1.55 9.28
CA MET A 18 4.86 -1.96 9.79
C MET A 18 5.01 -2.50 11.21
N ASP A 19 4.30 -1.88 12.14
CA ASP A 19 4.27 -2.25 13.56
C ASP A 19 3.07 -3.16 13.88
N GLY A 20 2.93 -3.55 15.15
CA GLY A 20 1.83 -4.42 15.60
C GLY A 20 0.45 -3.82 15.36
N ALA A 21 0.31 -2.50 15.54
CA ALA A 21 -0.94 -1.79 15.26
C ALA A 21 -1.25 -1.80 13.75
N GLY A 22 -0.25 -1.58 12.90
CA GLY A 22 -0.33 -1.68 11.45
C GLY A 22 -0.80 -3.06 10.98
N ILE A 23 -0.26 -4.14 11.57
CA ILE A 23 -0.69 -5.51 11.27
C ILE A 23 -2.16 -5.73 11.65
N ALA A 24 -2.56 -5.28 12.85
CA ALA A 24 -3.95 -5.40 13.31
C ALA A 24 -4.92 -4.64 12.38
N ASN A 25 -4.55 -3.43 11.97
CA ASN A 25 -5.34 -2.62 11.03
C ASN A 25 -5.40 -3.26 9.63
N ALA A 26 -4.31 -3.84 9.15
CA ALA A 26 -4.25 -4.56 7.88
C ALA A 26 -5.18 -5.78 7.86
N LEU A 27 -5.21 -6.56 8.96
CA LEU A 27 -6.15 -7.69 9.10
C LEU A 27 -7.61 -7.21 9.12
N LYS A 28 -7.90 -6.14 9.87
CA LYS A 28 -9.24 -5.55 9.92
C LYS A 28 -9.69 -5.05 8.55
N ALA A 29 -8.81 -4.37 7.81
CA ALA A 29 -9.12 -3.87 6.47
C ALA A 29 -9.35 -5.00 5.47
N ALA A 30 -8.51 -6.04 5.48
CA ALA A 30 -8.68 -7.21 4.62
C ALA A 30 -10.00 -7.95 4.92
N GLY A 31 -10.34 -8.13 6.20
CA GLY A 31 -11.61 -8.74 6.60
C GLY A 31 -12.83 -7.93 6.16
N ARG A 32 -12.74 -6.59 6.17
CA ARG A 32 -13.81 -5.73 5.63
C ARG A 32 -13.96 -5.85 4.12
N VAL A 33 -12.86 -5.89 3.38
CA VAL A 33 -12.87 -6.07 1.92
C VAL A 33 -13.59 -7.36 1.54
N GLU A 34 -13.31 -8.45 2.25
CA GLU A 34 -14.00 -9.73 2.05
C GLU A 34 -15.48 -9.66 2.44
N ALA A 35 -15.79 -9.14 3.64
CA ALA A 35 -17.16 -9.09 4.16
C ALA A 35 -18.08 -8.16 3.36
N GLU A 36 -17.56 -7.07 2.82
CA GLU A 36 -18.30 -6.07 2.04
C GLU A 36 -18.32 -6.41 0.53
N GLY A 37 -17.65 -7.49 0.09
CA GLY A 37 -17.60 -7.89 -1.32
C GLY A 37 -16.87 -6.87 -2.21
N ILE A 38 -15.86 -6.18 -1.68
CA ILE A 38 -15.11 -5.15 -2.43
C ILE A 38 -14.23 -5.82 -3.47
N GLU A 39 -14.45 -5.51 -4.76
CA GLU A 39 -13.70 -6.11 -5.86
C GLU A 39 -12.35 -5.42 -6.12
N THR A 40 -12.28 -4.11 -5.94
CA THR A 40 -11.09 -3.31 -6.22
C THR A 40 -10.82 -2.28 -5.13
N ILE A 41 -9.54 -2.07 -4.81
CA ILE A 41 -9.08 -1.08 -3.85
C ILE A 41 -8.14 -0.11 -4.55
N ARG A 42 -8.40 1.20 -4.40
CA ARG A 42 -7.48 2.25 -4.83
C ARG A 42 -6.54 2.59 -3.69
N MET A 43 -5.29 2.17 -3.82
CA MET A 43 -4.21 2.59 -2.92
C MET A 43 -3.81 4.03 -3.29
N VAL A 44 -3.79 4.94 -2.33
CA VAL A 44 -3.51 6.36 -2.56
C VAL A 44 -2.35 6.83 -1.68
N PHE A 45 -1.47 7.66 -2.25
CA PHE A 45 -0.37 8.32 -1.55
C PHE A 45 -0.10 9.69 -2.19
N THR A 46 0.50 10.62 -1.45
CA THR A 46 0.88 11.94 -1.97
C THR A 46 2.24 11.89 -2.66
N ASP A 47 2.36 12.51 -3.84
CA ASP A 47 3.67 12.84 -4.40
C ASP A 47 4.27 14.10 -3.73
N PRO A 48 5.54 14.44 -3.99
CA PRO A 48 6.18 15.61 -3.38
C PRO A 48 5.51 16.98 -3.68
N HIS A 49 4.64 17.06 -4.69
CA HIS A 49 3.86 18.27 -4.99
C HIS A 49 2.51 18.30 -4.25
N GLY A 50 2.26 17.32 -3.37
CA GLY A 50 0.98 17.15 -2.69
C GLY A 50 -0.12 16.55 -3.56
N ILE A 51 0.19 16.06 -4.77
CA ILE A 51 -0.81 15.47 -5.65
C ILE A 51 -1.06 14.02 -5.24
N LEU A 52 -2.32 13.66 -5.07
CA LEU A 52 -2.73 12.29 -4.79
C LEU A 52 -2.47 11.39 -6.00
N ARG A 53 -1.54 10.46 -5.85
CA ARG A 53 -1.26 9.36 -6.77
C ARG A 53 -1.91 8.11 -6.24
N GLY A 54 -2.24 7.19 -7.14
CA GLY A 54 -2.76 5.93 -6.70
C GLY A 54 -2.70 4.85 -7.75
N LYS A 55 -2.91 3.63 -7.28
CA LYS A 55 -2.98 2.43 -8.11
C LYS A 55 -4.17 1.62 -7.64
N THR A 56 -5.05 1.31 -8.57
CA THR A 56 -6.14 0.37 -8.32
C THR A 56 -5.60 -1.05 -8.40
N VAL A 57 -5.92 -1.85 -7.40
CA VAL A 57 -5.60 -3.27 -7.35
C VAL A 57 -6.88 -4.07 -7.13
N VAL A 58 -6.91 -5.30 -7.62
CA VAL A 58 -7.98 -6.25 -7.29
C VAL A 58 -7.85 -6.72 -5.85
N ALA A 59 -8.96 -7.13 -5.23
CA ALA A 59 -9.01 -7.60 -3.85
C ALA A 59 -7.96 -8.69 -3.55
N ASP A 60 -7.79 -9.64 -4.47
CA ASP A 60 -6.82 -10.74 -4.34
C ASP A 60 -5.36 -10.28 -4.24
N ALA A 61 -5.05 -9.08 -4.74
CA ALA A 61 -3.72 -8.51 -4.64
C ALA A 61 -3.47 -7.81 -3.28
N LEU A 62 -4.51 -7.49 -2.51
CA LEU A 62 -4.41 -6.76 -1.25
C LEU A 62 -3.50 -7.44 -0.22
N PRO A 63 -3.57 -8.77 0.02
CA PRO A 63 -2.61 -9.47 0.88
C PRO A 63 -1.14 -9.28 0.46
N SER A 64 -0.88 -9.20 -0.85
CA SER A 64 0.47 -8.96 -1.36
C SER A 64 0.90 -7.53 -1.05
N VAL A 65 0.05 -6.55 -1.37
CA VAL A 65 0.31 -5.13 -1.13
C VAL A 65 0.56 -4.83 0.36
N LEU A 66 -0.26 -5.38 1.25
CA LEU A 66 -0.10 -5.17 2.70
C LEU A 66 1.14 -5.85 3.29
N SER A 67 1.67 -6.91 2.66
CA SER A 67 2.87 -7.61 3.15
C SER A 67 4.17 -7.12 2.52
N ALA A 68 4.12 -6.67 1.26
CA ALA A 68 5.31 -6.39 0.44
C ALA A 68 5.42 -4.94 -0.04
N GLY A 69 4.36 -4.15 0.13
CA GLY A 69 4.24 -2.80 -0.41
C GLY A 69 3.67 -2.76 -1.83
N LEU A 70 3.51 -1.55 -2.35
CA LEU A 70 2.94 -1.27 -3.67
C LEU A 70 4.05 -0.78 -4.62
N GLY A 71 4.27 -1.51 -5.72
CA GLY A 71 5.17 -1.05 -6.78
C GLY A 71 4.59 0.15 -7.52
N VAL A 72 5.34 1.26 -7.55
CA VAL A 72 5.00 2.52 -8.22
C VAL A 72 6.16 3.01 -9.09
N PRO A 73 5.93 3.73 -10.21
CA PRO A 73 7.00 4.24 -11.05
C PRO A 73 7.89 5.24 -10.30
N SER A 74 9.22 5.08 -10.42
CA SER A 74 10.21 5.98 -9.81
C SER A 74 10.14 7.40 -10.37
N THR A 75 9.59 7.59 -11.56
CA THR A 75 9.34 8.90 -12.18
C THR A 75 8.39 9.78 -11.37
N LEU A 76 7.62 9.22 -10.44
CA LEU A 76 6.83 10.01 -9.49
C LEU A 76 7.71 10.79 -8.49
N LEU A 77 8.94 10.32 -8.24
CA LEU A 77 9.93 10.97 -7.37
C LEU A 77 10.87 11.90 -8.14
N LEU A 78 11.01 11.68 -9.45
CA LEU A 78 11.91 12.46 -10.33
C LEU A 78 11.26 13.76 -10.85
N LYS A 79 10.11 14.16 -10.29
CA LYS A 79 9.50 15.44 -10.63
C LYS A 79 10.27 16.54 -9.94
N ASP A 80 10.67 17.54 -10.72
CA ASP A 80 11.35 18.72 -10.22
C ASP A 80 10.44 19.47 -9.24
N LEU A 81 10.87 19.53 -7.98
CA LEU A 81 10.19 20.26 -6.91
C LEU A 81 10.18 21.78 -7.13
N SER A 82 11.06 22.28 -8.00
CA SER A 82 11.30 23.71 -8.16
C SER A 82 10.19 24.44 -8.94
N HIS A 83 9.31 23.72 -9.64
CA HIS A 83 8.29 24.32 -10.51
C HIS A 83 8.87 25.36 -11.49
N ARG A 84 10.14 25.25 -11.88
CA ARG A 84 10.79 26.15 -12.83
C ARG A 84 10.91 25.46 -14.19
N THR A 85 10.19 25.99 -15.17
CA THR A 85 10.57 25.84 -16.57
C THR A 85 11.52 26.99 -16.91
N VAL A 86 12.77 26.67 -17.24
CA VAL A 86 13.68 27.59 -17.95
C VAL A 86 13.46 27.51 -19.45
#